data_AF-Q9P7B7-F1
#
_entry.id   AF-Q9P7B7-F1
#
_cell.length_a   1.000
_cell.length_b   1.000
_cell.length_c   1.000
_cell.angle_alpha   90.00
_cell.angle_beta   90.00
_cell.angle_gamma   90.00
#
_symmetry.space_group_name_H-M   'P 1'
#
loop_
_entity.id
_entity.type
_entity.pdbx_description
1 polymer ?
#
loop_
_entity_poly.entity_id
_entity_poly.type
_entity_poly.pdbx_seq_one_letter_code
_entity_poly.pdbx_strand_id
1 'polypeptide(L)'
;MNVGKKSEIQVSAKSNLNFLNELIEEKKRYEDEKRKISHQKYTDKLLEANDNETTKRKLLVKQKRKSNKEFQSNIIKKRKDEERKGTLKTEQANEEELLQRSRLELERKAKKYDQYAAGELEIKETEDDGILVDFTRKWAEEAPENETVEITDEFGRTRSVSIYETGNTLLSQKEEYKPEKPIYGDYMPSFEVDEEKVQKLWKEDEQQAVHYDSTKEVRNKGTAFYQFSFDEKEREEQLLSLKEIHAKVTQQQRKNTEDVLTLRDKKLEERRKFLERDYAIKLGERWMSEHFSNN
;
A
#
# COMPACT_ATOMS: atom_id res chain seq x y z
N MET A 1 -13.12 46.76 2.15
CA MET A 1 -12.36 45.88 1.24
C MET A 1 -10.88 46.10 1.49
N ASN A 2 -10.22 45.21 2.25
CA ASN A 2 -8.78 45.31 2.53
C ASN A 2 -8.04 44.47 1.49
N VAL A 3 -7.57 45.12 0.43
CA VAL A 3 -6.71 44.51 -0.58
C VAL A 3 -5.31 44.43 0.02
N GLY A 4 -4.86 43.22 0.33
CA GLY A 4 -3.55 42.97 0.93
C GLY A 4 -2.43 43.54 0.06
N LYS A 5 -1.62 44.44 0.63
CA LYS A 5 -0.39 44.95 0.03
C LYS A 5 0.55 43.77 -0.20
N LYS A 6 0.87 43.47 -1.46
CA LYS A 6 1.99 42.57 -1.80
C LYS A 6 3.28 43.31 -1.48
N SER A 7 4.07 42.80 -0.54
CA SER A 7 5.43 43.26 -0.33
C SER A 7 6.31 42.76 -1.48
N GLU A 8 7.01 43.68 -2.14
CA GLU A 8 7.98 43.39 -3.18
C GLU A 8 9.26 42.84 -2.54
N ILE A 9 9.74 41.68 -3.02
CA ILE A 9 10.95 41.02 -2.51
C ILE A 9 12.15 41.69 -3.17
N GLN A 10 12.94 42.45 -2.41
CA GLN A 10 14.23 42.96 -2.89
C GLN A 10 15.32 41.93 -2.63
N VAL A 11 15.87 41.35 -3.70
CA VAL A 11 16.99 40.40 -3.60
C VAL A 11 18.31 41.16 -3.75
N SER A 12 19.15 41.12 -2.72
CA SER A 12 20.49 41.72 -2.77
C SER A 12 21.45 40.80 -3.54
N ALA A 13 22.23 41.34 -4.48
CA ALA A 13 23.03 40.58 -5.45
C ALA A 13 24.30 39.90 -4.88
N LYS A 14 24.34 39.53 -3.60
CA LYS A 14 25.58 39.04 -2.94
C LYS A 14 25.43 37.61 -2.43
N SER A 15 25.93 36.67 -3.23
CA SER A 15 26.17 35.24 -2.96
C SER A 15 24.93 34.34 -2.80
N ASN A 16 24.90 33.24 -3.54
CA ASN A 16 23.83 32.23 -3.52
C ASN A 16 23.59 31.61 -2.12
N LEU A 17 24.59 31.66 -1.23
CA LEU A 17 24.46 31.20 0.16
C LEU A 17 23.57 32.14 1.00
N ASN A 18 23.65 33.46 0.78
CA ASN A 18 22.81 34.43 1.48
C ASN A 18 21.35 34.36 1.03
N PHE A 19 21.11 34.12 -0.27
CA PHE A 19 19.75 34.01 -0.80
C PHE A 19 18.96 32.86 -0.15
N LEU A 20 19.59 31.70 0.07
CA LEU A 20 18.93 30.57 0.73
C LEU A 20 18.56 30.91 2.19
N ASN A 21 19.46 31.59 2.91
CA ASN A 21 19.20 32.03 4.29
C ASN A 21 18.08 33.08 4.35
N GLU A 22 18.10 34.07 3.44
CA GLU A 22 17.04 35.07 3.29
C GLU A 22 15.68 34.40 3.00
N LEU A 23 15.63 33.41 2.10
CA LEU A 23 14.41 32.63 1.81
C LEU A 23 13.92 31.84 3.02
N ILE A 24 14.82 31.25 3.82
CA ILE A 24 14.45 30.52 5.03
C ILE A 24 13.84 31.48 6.06
N GLU A 25 14.43 32.66 6.25
CA GLU A 25 13.90 33.67 7.16
C GLU A 25 12.56 34.23 6.67
N GLU A 26 12.40 34.49 5.38
CA GLU A 26 11.16 35.00 4.81
C GLU A 26 10.04 33.95 4.90
N LYS A 27 10.35 32.68 4.66
CA LYS A 27 9.41 31.57 4.85
C LYS A 27 8.97 31.45 6.31
N LYS A 28 9.89 31.59 7.28
CA LYS A 28 9.57 31.61 8.71
C LYS A 28 8.64 32.78 9.06
N ARG A 29 8.93 33.99 8.57
CA ARG A 29 8.08 35.18 8.77
C ARG A 29 6.67 34.97 8.22
N TYR A 30 6.54 34.41 7.01
CA TYR A 30 5.25 34.12 6.40
C TYR A 30 4.44 33.07 7.20
N GLU A 31 5.10 32.02 7.69
CA GLU A 31 4.44 31.02 8.54
C GLU A 31 3.96 31.62 9.87
N ASP A 32 4.75 32.51 10.49
CA ASP A 32 4.38 33.22 11.71
C ASP A 32 3.22 34.20 11.49
N GLU A 33 3.19 34.94 10.38
CA GLU A 33 2.05 35.78 10.01
C GLU A 33 0.79 34.97 9.76
N LYS A 34 0.91 33.83 9.06
CA LYS A 34 -0.20 32.91 8.83
C LYS A 34 -0.75 32.36 10.15
N ARG A 35 0.12 32.02 11.11
CA ARG A 35 -0.27 31.62 12.47
C ARG A 35 -0.98 32.74 13.21
N LYS A 36 -0.48 33.98 13.15
CA LYS A 36 -1.11 35.16 13.76
C LYS A 36 -2.50 35.44 13.19
N ILE A 37 -2.67 35.38 11.86
CA ILE A 37 -3.97 35.54 11.20
C ILE A 37 -4.93 34.41 11.60
N SER A 38 -4.46 33.17 11.68
CA SER A 38 -5.29 32.05 12.15
C SER A 38 -5.70 32.21 13.63
N HIS A 39 -4.81 32.72 14.48
CA HIS A 39 -5.10 33.01 15.87
C HIS A 39 -6.10 34.16 16.00
N GLN A 40 -5.94 35.25 15.24
CA GLN A 40 -6.91 36.36 15.21
C GLN A 40 -8.29 35.89 14.77
N LYS A 41 -8.38 35.09 13.70
CA LYS A 41 -9.67 34.50 13.27
C LYS A 41 -10.30 33.63 14.35
N TYR A 42 -9.51 32.90 15.13
CA TYR A 42 -10.01 32.09 16.24
C TYR A 42 -10.49 32.98 17.41
N THR A 43 -9.75 34.04 17.74
CA THR A 43 -10.15 34.98 18.81
C THR A 43 -11.38 35.79 18.44
N ASP A 44 -11.49 36.27 17.20
CA ASP A 44 -12.66 37.01 16.72
C ASP A 44 -13.91 36.13 16.76
N LYS A 45 -13.79 34.88 16.31
CA LYS A 45 -14.88 33.90 16.39
C LYS A 45 -15.26 33.54 17.83
N LEU A 46 -14.32 33.61 18.77
CA LEU A 46 -14.59 33.40 20.19
C LEU A 46 -15.27 34.61 20.85
N LEU A 47 -14.94 35.83 20.41
CA LEU A 47 -15.60 37.06 20.86
C LEU A 47 -17.03 37.14 20.33
N GLU A 48 -17.25 36.81 19.05
CA GLU A 48 -18.61 36.71 18.47
C GLU A 48 -19.47 35.61 19.12
N ALA A 49 -18.85 34.53 19.61
CA ALA A 49 -19.56 33.47 20.34
C ALA A 49 -19.94 33.90 21.76
N ASN A 50 -19.17 34.77 22.40
CA ASN A 50 -19.43 35.22 23.77
C ASN A 50 -20.58 36.22 23.86
N ASP A 51 -20.82 37.03 22.82
CA ASP A 51 -21.94 37.99 22.81
C ASP A 51 -23.32 37.30 22.67
N ASN A 52 -23.34 36.05 22.20
CA ASN A 52 -24.56 35.25 22.05
C ASN A 52 -24.79 34.23 23.18
N GLU A 53 -23.93 34.20 24.21
CA GLU A 53 -23.94 33.17 25.25
C GLU A 53 -24.56 33.58 26.60
N THR A 54 -25.03 34.82 26.76
CA THR A 54 -25.68 35.26 28.01
C THR A 54 -27.10 34.71 28.21
N THR A 55 -27.71 34.06 27.22
CA THR A 55 -29.04 33.43 27.34
C THR A 55 -29.04 31.88 27.32
N LYS A 56 -27.89 31.21 27.13
CA LYS A 56 -27.80 29.72 27.15
C LYS A 56 -27.14 29.12 28.39
N ARG A 57 -26.71 29.94 29.34
CA ARG A 57 -25.91 29.52 30.52
C ARG A 57 -26.65 28.75 31.64
N LYS A 58 -27.92 28.34 31.46
CA LYS A 58 -28.62 27.49 32.46
C LYS A 58 -28.78 26.00 32.09
N LEU A 59 -28.32 25.55 30.91
CA LEU A 59 -28.47 24.15 30.47
C LEU A 59 -27.18 23.29 30.46
N LEU A 60 -25.99 23.87 30.69
CA LEU A 60 -24.70 23.21 30.39
C LEU A 60 -23.92 22.60 31.57
N VAL A 61 -24.47 22.58 32.78
CA VAL A 61 -23.74 22.07 33.97
C VAL A 61 -23.64 20.54 34.04
N LYS A 62 -24.46 19.78 33.30
CA LYS A 62 -24.38 18.30 33.27
C LYS A 62 -23.48 17.72 32.17
N GLN A 63 -23.09 18.50 31.14
CA GLN A 63 -22.24 17.99 30.03
C GLN A 63 -20.73 18.11 30.29
N LYS A 64 -20.31 18.97 31.22
CA LYS A 64 -18.87 19.25 31.50
C LYS A 64 -18.05 18.10 32.10
N ARG A 65 -18.67 16.98 32.51
CA ARG A 65 -17.91 15.82 33.03
C ARG A 65 -17.46 14.82 31.96
N LYS A 66 -18.00 14.86 30.74
CA LYS A 66 -17.60 13.94 29.65
C LYS A 66 -16.38 14.41 28.86
N SER A 67 -16.24 15.72 28.61
CA SER A 67 -15.14 16.26 27.81
C SER A 67 -13.76 16.18 28.47
N ASN A 68 -13.67 16.10 29.80
CA ASN A 68 -12.37 16.07 30.50
C ASN A 68 -11.68 14.69 30.41
N LYS A 69 -12.46 13.59 30.32
CA LYS A 69 -11.91 12.24 30.07
C LYS A 69 -11.37 12.09 28.65
N GLU A 70 -12.07 12.66 27.66
CA GLU A 70 -11.61 12.65 26.27
C GLU A 70 -10.32 13.46 26.09
N PHE A 71 -10.20 14.60 26.75
CA PHE A 71 -8.99 15.42 26.69
C PHE A 71 -7.75 14.72 27.25
N GLN A 72 -7.88 14.03 28.40
CA GLN A 72 -6.77 13.23 28.95
C GLN A 72 -6.41 12.04 28.05
N SER A 73 -7.39 11.38 27.42
CA SER A 73 -7.12 10.28 26.49
C SER A 73 -6.32 10.71 25.26
N ASN A 74 -6.53 11.93 24.77
CA ASN A 74 -5.81 12.46 23.60
C ASN A 74 -4.36 12.87 23.92
N ILE A 75 -4.08 13.31 25.15
CA ILE A 75 -2.71 13.60 25.60
C ILE A 75 -1.89 12.31 25.72
N ILE A 76 -2.49 11.25 26.27
CA ILE A 76 -1.83 9.93 26.38
C ILE A 76 -1.54 9.34 24.99
N LYS A 77 -2.48 9.47 24.04
CA LYS A 77 -2.27 9.02 22.65
C LYS A 77 -1.10 9.76 21.98
N LYS A 78 -1.02 11.08 22.12
CA LYS A 78 0.09 11.87 21.55
C LYS A 78 1.46 11.47 22.08
N ARG A 79 1.59 11.21 23.39
CA ARG A 79 2.86 10.75 23.98
C ARG A 79 3.29 9.37 23.45
N LYS A 80 2.35 8.43 23.32
CA LYS A 80 2.64 7.10 22.74
C LYS A 80 3.05 7.17 21.26
N ASP A 81 2.49 8.10 20.50
CA ASP A 81 2.86 8.29 19.09
C ASP A 81 4.26 8.93 18.93
N GLU A 82 4.70 9.76 19.90
CA GLU A 82 6.06 10.31 19.93
C GLU A 82 7.10 9.26 20.32
N GLU A 83 6.81 8.40 21.29
CA GLU A 83 7.68 7.27 21.67
C GLU A 83 7.86 6.28 20.51
N ARG A 84 6.78 5.94 19.79
CA ARG A 84 6.83 5.09 18.59
C ARG A 84 7.67 5.69 17.46
N LYS A 85 7.67 7.02 17.31
CA LYS A 85 8.52 7.70 16.32
C LYS A 85 10.00 7.68 16.68
N GLY A 86 10.34 7.59 17.97
CA GLY A 86 11.71 7.43 18.45
C GLY A 86 12.25 6.02 18.16
N THR A 87 11.44 4.98 18.40
CA THR A 87 11.83 3.58 18.18
C THR A 87 11.92 3.21 16.70
N LEU A 88 11.06 3.76 15.83
CA LEU A 88 11.16 3.52 14.38
C LEU A 88 12.49 4.01 13.78
N LYS A 89 13.11 5.07 14.32
CA LYS A 89 14.37 5.59 13.80
C LYS A 89 15.57 4.72 14.14
N THR A 90 15.55 4.04 15.28
CA THR A 90 16.59 3.08 15.68
C THR A 90 16.46 1.76 14.94
N GLU A 91 15.25 1.35 14.57
CA GLU A 91 14.99 0.18 13.74
C GLU A 91 15.43 0.40 12.29
N GLN A 92 15.24 1.61 11.74
CA GLN A 92 15.67 1.96 10.37
C GLN A 92 17.19 1.86 10.16
N ALA A 93 18.00 2.17 11.17
CA ALA A 93 19.46 2.03 11.08
C ALA A 93 19.92 0.56 11.07
N ASN A 94 19.23 -0.31 11.81
CA ASN A 94 19.46 -1.76 11.77
C ASN A 94 18.88 -2.41 10.50
N GLU A 95 17.79 -1.88 9.96
CA GLU A 95 17.22 -2.31 8.68
C GLU A 95 18.20 -2.09 7.53
N GLU A 96 18.89 -0.94 7.47
CA GLU A 96 19.90 -0.71 6.41
C GLU A 96 21.05 -1.72 6.45
N GLU A 97 21.58 -2.06 7.63
CA GLU A 97 22.61 -3.10 7.77
C GLU A 97 22.09 -4.50 7.40
N LEU A 98 20.87 -4.85 7.83
CA LEU A 98 20.23 -6.12 7.47
C LEU A 98 19.96 -6.22 5.96
N LEU A 99 19.54 -5.13 5.34
CA LEU A 99 19.34 -5.02 3.89
C LEU A 99 20.66 -5.15 3.14
N GLN A 100 21.74 -4.54 3.65
CA GLN A 100 23.07 -4.68 3.05
C GLN A 100 23.59 -6.12 3.12
N ARG A 101 23.41 -6.81 4.25
CA ARG A 101 23.74 -8.25 4.37
C ARG A 101 22.92 -9.09 3.40
N SER A 102 21.60 -8.89 3.39
CA SER A 102 20.69 -9.60 2.48
C SER A 102 21.06 -9.38 1.00
N ARG A 103 21.42 -8.15 0.63
CA ARG A 103 21.88 -7.82 -0.72
C ARG A 103 23.17 -8.53 -1.10
N LEU A 104 24.16 -8.59 -0.19
CA LEU A 104 25.40 -9.32 -0.40
C LEU A 104 25.18 -10.83 -0.54
N GLU A 105 24.30 -11.42 0.28
CA GLU A 105 23.90 -12.82 0.17
C GLU A 105 23.23 -13.11 -1.18
N LEU A 106 22.35 -12.20 -1.64
CA LEU A 106 21.68 -12.33 -2.93
C LEU A 106 22.64 -12.18 -4.11
N GLU A 107 23.59 -11.25 -4.06
CA GLU A 107 24.63 -11.12 -5.10
C GLU A 107 25.53 -12.36 -5.16
N ARG A 108 25.88 -12.96 -4.00
CA ARG A 108 26.61 -14.23 -3.96
C ARG A 108 25.82 -15.36 -4.60
N LYS A 109 24.53 -15.48 -4.27
CA LYS A 109 23.65 -16.49 -4.87
C LYS A 109 23.47 -16.27 -6.36
N ALA A 110 23.28 -15.02 -6.80
CA ALA A 110 23.17 -14.67 -8.21
C ALA A 110 24.41 -15.10 -9.01
N LYS A 111 25.62 -14.81 -8.52
CA LYS A 111 26.85 -15.29 -9.15
C LYS A 111 26.92 -16.81 -9.26
N LYS A 112 26.53 -17.54 -8.22
CA LYS A 112 26.47 -19.00 -8.28
C LYS A 112 25.47 -19.48 -9.35
N TYR A 113 24.30 -18.85 -9.46
CA TYR A 113 23.33 -19.16 -10.51
C TYR A 113 23.84 -18.84 -11.92
N ASP A 114 24.58 -17.74 -12.10
CA ASP A 114 25.21 -17.41 -13.38
C ASP A 114 26.25 -18.46 -13.78
N GLN A 115 27.06 -18.94 -12.83
CA GLN A 115 28.02 -20.03 -13.05
C GLN A 115 27.33 -21.35 -13.41
N TYR A 116 26.18 -21.63 -12.79
CA TYR A 116 25.34 -22.78 -13.15
C TYR A 116 24.74 -22.65 -14.54
N ALA A 117 24.20 -21.48 -14.89
CA ALA A 117 23.65 -21.23 -16.21
C ALA A 117 24.71 -21.28 -17.31
N ALA A 118 25.95 -20.89 -17.00
CA ALA A 118 27.10 -21.00 -17.88
C ALA A 118 27.66 -22.44 -18.00
N GLY A 119 27.24 -23.36 -17.13
CA GLY A 119 27.73 -24.75 -17.09
C GLY A 119 29.16 -24.90 -16.57
N GLU A 120 29.70 -23.89 -15.88
CA GLU A 120 31.08 -23.87 -15.38
C GLU A 120 31.23 -24.60 -14.03
N LEU A 121 30.13 -24.73 -13.28
CA LEU A 121 30.05 -25.42 -11.99
C LEU A 121 29.19 -26.69 -12.12
N GLU A 122 29.83 -27.85 -12.04
CA GLU A 122 29.14 -29.12 -11.86
C GLU A 122 28.66 -29.25 -10.41
N ILE A 123 27.37 -29.60 -10.22
CA ILE A 123 26.79 -29.91 -8.92
C ILE A 123 27.46 -31.19 -8.39
N LYS A 124 28.55 -31.04 -7.62
CA LYS A 124 29.06 -32.14 -6.81
C LYS A 124 28.25 -32.18 -5.53
N GLU A 125 27.49 -33.25 -5.35
CA GLU A 125 26.59 -33.50 -4.20
C GLU A 125 27.27 -33.36 -2.83
N THR A 126 28.61 -33.34 -2.76
CA THR A 126 29.37 -33.47 -1.52
C THR A 126 30.02 -32.19 -1.00
N GLU A 127 30.08 -31.10 -1.77
CA GLU A 127 30.91 -29.92 -1.37
C GLU A 127 30.19 -28.57 -1.43
N ASP A 128 28.97 -28.50 -1.97
CA ASP A 128 28.28 -27.24 -2.23
C ASP A 128 26.98 -27.08 -1.41
N ASP A 129 27.12 -27.23 -0.09
CA ASP A 129 26.08 -27.09 0.97
C ASP A 129 25.26 -25.76 0.92
N GLY A 130 25.58 -24.82 0.03
CA GLY A 130 24.98 -23.49 -0.03
C GLY A 130 24.07 -23.20 -1.22
N ILE A 131 23.93 -24.11 -2.19
CA ILE A 131 23.15 -23.84 -3.42
C ILE A 131 21.74 -24.39 -3.34
N LEU A 132 21.57 -25.64 -2.93
CA LEU A 132 20.26 -26.26 -2.73
C LEU A 132 19.95 -26.29 -1.24
N VAL A 133 18.91 -25.57 -0.83
CA VAL A 133 18.40 -25.65 0.53
C VAL A 133 17.70 -26.99 0.68
N ASP A 134 18.32 -27.91 1.42
CA ASP A 134 17.69 -29.18 1.76
C ASP A 134 16.77 -28.96 2.98
N PHE A 135 15.47 -28.83 2.71
CA PHE A 135 14.48 -28.45 3.74
C PHE A 135 14.42 -29.45 4.90
N THR A 136 14.72 -30.72 4.64
CA THR A 136 14.81 -31.78 5.65
C THR A 136 15.98 -31.57 6.60
N ARG A 137 17.17 -31.20 6.09
CA ARG A 137 18.36 -30.89 6.88
C ARG A 137 18.17 -29.61 7.68
N LYS A 138 17.66 -28.54 7.07
CA LYS A 138 17.43 -27.26 7.76
C LYS A 138 16.45 -27.39 8.93
N TRP A 139 15.37 -28.14 8.73
CA TRP A 139 14.37 -28.35 9.76
C TRP A 139 14.90 -29.21 10.91
N ALA A 140 15.81 -30.15 10.59
CA ALA A 140 16.49 -30.95 11.60
C ALA A 140 17.58 -30.15 12.35
N GLU A 141 18.30 -29.23 11.70
CA GLU A 141 19.29 -28.32 12.31
C GLU A 141 18.69 -27.31 13.31
N GLU A 142 17.41 -26.95 13.15
CA GLU A 142 16.67 -26.11 14.10
C GLU A 142 16.12 -26.90 15.31
N ALA A 143 16.08 -28.23 15.24
CA ALA A 143 15.62 -29.08 16.34
C ALA A 143 16.75 -29.29 17.37
N PRO A 144 16.45 -29.34 18.68
CA PRO A 144 17.47 -29.59 19.70
C PRO A 144 18.20 -30.91 19.40
N GLU A 145 19.54 -30.92 19.51
CA GLU A 145 20.48 -32.00 19.11
C GLU A 145 20.14 -33.44 19.56
N ASN A 146 19.09 -33.65 20.37
CA ASN A 146 18.75 -34.92 20.99
C ASN A 146 17.29 -35.37 20.76
N GLU A 147 16.52 -34.76 19.86
CA GLU A 147 15.15 -35.22 19.59
C GLU A 147 15.18 -36.53 18.78
N THR A 148 14.93 -37.64 19.48
CA THR A 148 14.83 -38.98 18.91
C THR A 148 13.38 -39.36 18.68
N VAL A 149 13.09 -39.96 17.54
CA VAL A 149 11.77 -40.45 17.14
C VAL A 149 11.79 -41.97 17.14
N GLU A 150 10.77 -42.59 17.72
CA GLU A 150 10.58 -44.04 17.64
C GLU A 150 9.97 -44.40 16.29
N ILE A 151 10.73 -45.14 15.48
CA ILE A 151 10.29 -45.62 14.17
C ILE A 151 10.12 -47.13 14.22
N THR A 152 8.99 -47.61 13.72
CA THR A 152 8.75 -49.02 13.44
C THR A 152 9.35 -49.37 12.08
N ASP A 153 10.37 -50.21 12.10
CA ASP A 153 11.02 -50.78 10.92
C ASP A 153 10.08 -51.71 10.14
N GLU A 154 10.44 -52.05 8.90
CA GLU A 154 9.67 -52.97 8.03
C GLU A 154 9.37 -54.33 8.68
N PHE A 155 10.23 -54.76 9.62
CA PHE A 155 10.09 -56.00 10.38
C PHE A 155 9.25 -55.86 11.66
N GLY A 156 8.58 -54.72 11.86
CA GLY A 156 7.76 -54.43 13.05
C GLY A 156 8.56 -54.17 14.32
N ARG A 157 9.86 -53.92 14.21
CA ARG A 157 10.75 -53.62 15.35
C ARG A 157 10.82 -52.12 15.56
N THR A 158 10.64 -51.66 16.81
CA THR A 158 10.79 -50.25 17.17
C THR A 158 12.25 -49.91 17.46
N ARG A 159 12.79 -48.86 16.83
CA ARG A 159 14.09 -48.26 17.15
C ARG A 159 13.96 -46.76 17.34
N SER A 160 14.70 -46.21 18.31
CA SER A 160 14.85 -44.76 18.50
C SER A 160 15.92 -44.23 17.55
N VAL A 161 15.54 -43.34 16.65
CA VAL A 161 16.39 -42.80 15.59
C VAL A 161 16.36 -41.28 15.67
N SER A 162 17.48 -40.61 15.36
CA SER A 162 17.54 -39.15 15.30
C SER A 162 16.59 -38.62 14.22
N ILE A 163 15.95 -37.46 14.40
CA ILE A 163 15.09 -36.84 13.38
C ILE A 163 15.80 -36.77 12.01
N TYR A 164 17.10 -36.51 11.99
CA TYR A 164 17.90 -36.47 10.76
C TYR A 164 17.93 -37.82 10.02
N GLU A 165 17.95 -38.91 10.77
CA GLU A 165 17.99 -40.28 10.24
C GLU A 165 16.59 -40.83 9.95
N THR A 166 15.51 -40.16 10.40
CA THR A 166 14.13 -40.61 10.16
C THR A 166 13.81 -40.71 8.67
N GLY A 167 14.25 -39.73 7.87
CA GLY A 167 14.06 -39.75 6.42
C GLY A 167 14.75 -40.96 5.77
N ASN A 168 16.02 -41.22 6.10
CA ASN A 168 16.75 -42.35 5.54
C ASN A 168 16.27 -43.72 6.03
N THR A 169 15.65 -43.79 7.22
CA THR A 169 15.17 -45.05 7.79
C THR A 169 13.74 -45.40 7.39
N LEU A 170 12.90 -44.40 7.11
CA LEU A 170 11.52 -44.58 6.60
C LEU A 170 11.47 -44.78 5.09
N LEU A 171 12.42 -44.22 4.34
CA LEU A 171 12.55 -44.49 2.91
C LEU A 171 13.30 -45.80 2.72
N SER A 172 12.55 -46.92 2.58
CA SER A 172 13.06 -48.21 2.11
C SER A 172 13.99 -47.99 0.92
N GLN A 173 15.25 -48.42 1.07
CA GLN A 173 16.33 -48.43 0.08
C GLN A 173 16.03 -47.57 -1.15
N LYS A 174 16.26 -46.25 -1.09
CA LYS A 174 16.15 -45.26 -2.19
C LYS A 174 15.97 -45.97 -3.54
N GLU A 175 14.75 -46.40 -3.86
CA GLU A 175 14.50 -47.05 -5.13
C GLU A 175 14.81 -45.92 -6.09
N GLU A 176 15.89 -46.06 -6.87
CA GLU A 176 16.23 -45.08 -7.89
C GLU A 176 14.95 -44.91 -8.70
N TYR A 177 14.22 -43.81 -8.47
CA TYR A 177 12.98 -43.54 -9.17
C TYR A 177 13.37 -43.37 -10.63
N LYS A 178 13.28 -44.49 -11.36
CA LYS A 178 13.46 -44.55 -12.79
C LYS A 178 12.09 -44.30 -13.36
N PRO A 179 11.80 -43.08 -13.84
CA PRO A 179 10.51 -42.85 -14.48
C PRO A 179 10.34 -43.90 -15.57
N GLU A 180 9.19 -44.57 -15.62
CA GLU A 180 8.95 -45.67 -16.57
C GLU A 180 9.11 -45.21 -18.04
N LYS A 181 8.96 -43.90 -18.28
CA LYS A 181 9.04 -43.26 -19.59
C LYS A 181 9.79 -41.93 -19.46
N PRO A 182 11.14 -41.94 -19.37
CA PRO A 182 11.91 -40.70 -19.45
C PRO A 182 11.71 -40.08 -20.83
N ILE A 183 11.31 -38.81 -20.85
CA ILE A 183 11.22 -38.03 -22.08
C ILE A 183 12.66 -37.72 -22.51
N TYR A 184 13.11 -38.32 -23.61
CA TYR A 184 14.43 -38.05 -24.20
C TYR A 184 14.30 -37.04 -25.36
N GLY A 185 15.19 -36.04 -25.39
CA GLY A 185 15.30 -35.03 -26.46
C GLY A 185 14.67 -33.68 -26.12
N ASP A 186 14.61 -32.76 -27.10
CA ASP A 186 14.04 -31.40 -27.02
C ASP A 186 12.49 -31.38 -26.94
N TYR A 187 11.88 -32.43 -26.41
CA TYR A 187 10.42 -32.49 -26.27
C TYR A 187 9.98 -31.67 -25.05
N MET A 188 9.41 -30.50 -25.32
CA MET A 188 8.63 -29.75 -24.33
C MET A 188 7.20 -30.30 -24.31
N PRO A 189 6.68 -30.80 -23.18
CA PRO A 189 5.28 -31.20 -23.11
C PRO A 189 4.40 -29.97 -23.35
N SER A 190 3.56 -30.02 -24.40
CA SER A 190 2.49 -29.04 -24.58
C SER A 190 1.38 -29.37 -23.60
N PHE A 191 1.15 -28.48 -22.63
CA PHE A 191 0.03 -28.63 -21.71
C PHE A 191 -1.27 -28.27 -22.43
N GLU A 192 -1.92 -29.27 -23.02
CA GLU A 192 -3.28 -29.15 -23.53
C GLU A 192 -4.25 -29.34 -22.37
N VAL A 193 -4.92 -28.24 -22.00
CA VAL A 193 -5.90 -28.26 -20.92
C VAL A 193 -7.18 -28.90 -21.44
N ASP A 194 -7.50 -30.09 -20.95
CA ASP A 194 -8.80 -30.73 -21.27
C ASP A 194 -9.94 -29.84 -20.77
N GLU A 195 -10.62 -29.14 -21.69
CA GLU A 195 -11.72 -28.22 -21.36
C GLU A 195 -12.82 -28.91 -20.53
N GLU A 196 -13.09 -30.20 -20.81
CA GLU A 196 -14.06 -30.99 -20.06
C GLU A 196 -13.65 -31.23 -18.60
N LYS A 197 -12.35 -31.42 -18.32
CA LYS A 197 -11.86 -31.60 -16.96
C LYS A 197 -11.94 -30.28 -16.19
N VAL A 198 -11.61 -29.17 -16.83
CA VAL A 198 -11.74 -27.82 -16.24
C VAL A 198 -13.20 -27.53 -15.91
N GLN A 199 -14.12 -27.82 -16.82
CA GLN A 199 -15.55 -27.63 -16.57
C GLN A 199 -16.07 -28.51 -15.43
N LYS A 200 -15.55 -29.73 -15.25
CA LYS A 200 -15.91 -30.59 -14.11
C LYS A 200 -15.41 -30.01 -12.80
N LEU A 201 -14.14 -29.59 -12.75
CA LEU A 201 -13.55 -28.92 -11.59
C LEU A 201 -14.37 -27.69 -11.18
N TRP A 202 -14.75 -26.84 -12.14
CA TRP A 202 -15.58 -25.66 -11.85
C TRP A 202 -16.96 -26.04 -11.30
N LYS A 203 -17.61 -27.08 -11.84
CA LYS A 203 -18.90 -27.56 -11.32
C LYS A 203 -18.78 -28.16 -9.92
N GLU A 204 -17.71 -28.87 -9.63
CA GLU A 204 -17.43 -29.41 -8.30
C GLU A 204 -17.19 -28.28 -7.29
N ASP A 205 -16.42 -27.25 -7.67
CA ASP A 205 -16.19 -26.07 -6.84
C ASP A 205 -17.49 -25.27 -6.58
N GLU A 206 -18.36 -25.13 -7.58
CA GLU A 206 -19.68 -24.49 -7.42
C GLU A 206 -20.57 -25.27 -6.44
N GLN A 207 -20.54 -26.60 -6.47
CA GLN A 207 -21.29 -27.44 -5.53
C GLN A 207 -20.73 -27.40 -4.10
N GLN A 208 -19.42 -27.21 -3.98
CA GLN A 208 -18.73 -27.10 -2.69
C GLN A 208 -18.70 -25.67 -2.15
N ALA A 209 -19.43 -24.72 -2.72
CA ALA A 209 -19.40 -23.32 -2.33
C ALA A 209 -19.81 -23.10 -0.85
N VAL A 210 -18.86 -23.31 0.06
CA VAL A 210 -18.97 -22.97 1.49
C VAL A 210 -18.85 -21.46 1.57
N HIS A 211 -20.01 -20.81 1.58
CA HIS A 211 -20.10 -19.36 1.68
C HIS A 211 -19.39 -18.84 2.93
N TYR A 212 -18.72 -17.70 2.78
CA TYR A 212 -18.05 -17.04 3.89
C TYR A 212 -19.04 -16.80 5.05
N ASP A 213 -18.76 -17.43 6.19
CA ASP A 213 -19.55 -17.31 7.40
C ASP A 213 -18.89 -16.33 8.36
N SER A 214 -19.46 -15.13 8.43
CA SER A 214 -18.94 -14.06 9.30
C SER A 214 -19.09 -14.33 10.79
N THR A 215 -19.87 -15.33 11.22
CA THR A 215 -20.06 -15.64 12.64
C THR A 215 -18.83 -16.32 13.26
N LYS A 216 -17.94 -16.88 12.43
CA LYS A 216 -16.66 -17.48 12.84
C LYS A 216 -15.61 -16.45 13.26
N GLU A 217 -15.84 -15.16 12.98
CA GLU A 217 -14.91 -14.07 13.28
C GLU A 217 -15.61 -12.87 13.91
N VAL A 218 -14.91 -12.11 14.77
CA VAL A 218 -15.45 -10.87 15.37
C VAL A 218 -15.26 -9.69 14.40
N ARG A 219 -15.95 -9.72 13.27
CA ARG A 219 -15.92 -8.65 12.23
C ARG A 219 -16.95 -7.55 12.43
N ASN A 220 -17.94 -7.82 13.30
CA ASN A 220 -19.04 -6.92 13.64
C ASN A 220 -18.61 -5.59 14.32
N LYS A 221 -17.34 -5.41 14.66
CA LYS A 221 -16.80 -4.16 15.24
C LYS A 221 -16.35 -3.14 14.19
N GLY A 222 -16.30 -3.50 12.91
CA GLY A 222 -15.91 -2.60 11.82
C GLY A 222 -17.07 -1.73 11.31
N THR A 223 -16.76 -0.53 10.84
CA THR A 223 -17.71 0.24 10.01
C THR A 223 -17.85 -0.44 8.64
N ALA A 224 -19.08 -0.54 8.12
CA ALA A 224 -19.42 -1.23 6.86
C ALA A 224 -19.42 -2.77 6.90
N PHE A 225 -19.69 -3.38 8.06
CA PHE A 225 -19.98 -4.80 8.12
C PHE A 225 -21.33 -5.12 7.44
N TYR A 226 -21.31 -6.02 6.46
CA TYR A 226 -22.49 -6.58 5.79
C TYR A 226 -22.35 -8.10 5.74
N GLN A 227 -23.40 -8.82 6.13
CA GLN A 227 -23.46 -10.27 6.12
C GLN A 227 -24.60 -10.70 5.21
N PHE A 228 -24.31 -11.62 4.28
CA PHE A 228 -25.35 -12.24 3.47
C PHE A 228 -26.19 -13.21 4.31
N SER A 229 -27.46 -13.39 3.93
CA SER A 229 -28.28 -14.47 4.47
C SER A 229 -27.63 -15.83 4.20
N PHE A 230 -27.89 -16.78 5.10
CA PHE A 230 -27.49 -18.18 4.90
C PHE A 230 -28.43 -18.92 3.94
N ASP A 231 -29.65 -18.41 3.74
CA ASP A 231 -30.56 -18.93 2.73
C ASP A 231 -30.13 -18.45 1.34
N GLU A 232 -29.99 -19.39 0.40
CA GLU A 232 -29.42 -19.13 -0.93
C GLU A 232 -30.30 -18.18 -1.74
N LYS A 233 -31.62 -18.29 -1.62
CA LYS A 233 -32.56 -17.42 -2.34
C LYS A 233 -32.46 -15.96 -1.90
N GLU A 234 -32.54 -15.73 -0.59
CA GLU A 234 -32.36 -14.39 -0.02
C GLU A 234 -30.96 -13.83 -0.35
N ARG A 235 -29.96 -14.70 -0.43
CA ARG A 235 -28.57 -14.33 -0.72
C ARG A 235 -28.41 -13.88 -2.16
N GLU A 236 -29.00 -14.61 -3.10
CA GLU A 236 -29.06 -14.23 -4.52
C GLU A 236 -29.76 -12.88 -4.68
N GLU A 237 -30.91 -12.67 -4.03
CA GLU A 237 -31.63 -11.39 -4.05
C GLU A 237 -30.78 -10.25 -3.49
N GLN A 238 -30.12 -10.46 -2.35
CA GLN A 238 -29.20 -9.49 -1.75
C GLN A 238 -28.04 -9.17 -2.71
N LEU A 239 -27.48 -10.18 -3.37
CA LEU A 239 -26.38 -10.02 -4.31
C LEU A 239 -26.83 -9.26 -5.57
N LEU A 240 -28.05 -9.51 -6.06
CA LEU A 240 -28.67 -8.73 -7.14
C LEU A 240 -28.88 -7.28 -6.72
N SER A 241 -29.42 -7.04 -5.52
CA SER A 241 -29.63 -5.69 -5.00
C SER A 241 -28.30 -4.91 -4.87
N LEU A 242 -27.23 -5.58 -4.42
CA LEU A 242 -25.89 -5.00 -4.36
C LEU A 242 -25.32 -4.70 -5.75
N LYS A 243 -25.51 -5.60 -6.72
CA LYS A 243 -25.11 -5.36 -8.12
C LYS A 243 -25.82 -4.14 -8.70
N GLU A 244 -27.10 -3.96 -8.42
CA GLU A 244 -27.85 -2.79 -8.85
C GLU A 244 -27.34 -1.49 -8.21
N ILE A 245 -27.09 -1.50 -6.90
CA ILE A 245 -26.52 -0.36 -6.17
C ILE A 245 -25.16 -0.02 -6.76
N HIS A 246 -24.30 -1.02 -6.97
CA HIS A 246 -22.99 -0.84 -7.57
C HIS A 246 -23.10 -0.22 -8.97
N ALA A 247 -23.96 -0.76 -9.84
CA ALA A 247 -24.19 -0.21 -11.17
C ALA A 247 -24.65 1.25 -11.12
N LYS A 248 -25.58 1.60 -10.21
CA LYS A 248 -26.06 2.99 -10.02
C LYS A 248 -24.93 3.92 -9.57
N VAL A 249 -24.12 3.52 -8.60
CA VAL A 249 -22.99 4.32 -8.09
C VAL A 249 -21.93 4.52 -9.17
N THR A 250 -21.55 3.45 -9.89
CA THR A 250 -20.58 3.55 -10.99
C THR A 250 -21.10 4.44 -12.11
N GLN A 251 -22.38 4.34 -12.47
CA GLN A 251 -22.99 5.21 -13.47
C GLN A 251 -23.00 6.68 -13.01
N GLN A 252 -23.32 6.96 -11.75
CA GLN A 252 -23.28 8.32 -11.22
C GLN A 252 -21.85 8.89 -11.23
N GLN A 253 -20.85 8.09 -10.87
CA GLN A 253 -19.45 8.50 -10.94
C GLN A 253 -19.03 8.83 -12.37
N ARG A 254 -19.40 7.98 -13.35
CA ARG A 254 -19.14 8.22 -14.78
C ARG A 254 -19.80 9.52 -15.25
N LYS A 255 -21.09 9.74 -14.93
CA LYS A 255 -21.79 10.98 -15.26
C LYS A 255 -21.11 12.20 -14.65
N ASN A 256 -20.73 12.14 -13.37
CA ASN A 256 -20.02 13.23 -12.72
C ASN A 256 -18.68 13.51 -13.40
N THR A 257 -17.94 12.48 -13.82
CA THR A 257 -16.68 12.67 -14.57
C THR A 257 -16.93 13.27 -15.95
N GLU A 258 -17.96 12.83 -16.66
CA GLU A 258 -18.37 13.39 -17.96
C GLU A 258 -18.79 14.86 -17.83
N ASP A 259 -19.56 15.21 -16.80
CA ASP A 259 -19.96 16.59 -16.50
C ASP A 259 -18.74 17.49 -16.21
N VAL A 260 -17.76 16.99 -15.45
CA VAL A 260 -16.52 17.71 -15.17
C VAL A 260 -15.69 17.90 -16.45
N LEU A 261 -15.61 16.89 -17.31
CA LEU A 261 -14.91 16.97 -18.60
C LEU A 261 -15.60 17.96 -19.54
N THR A 262 -16.92 17.88 -19.69
CA THR A 262 -17.67 18.82 -20.55
C THR A 262 -17.57 20.26 -20.06
N LEU A 263 -17.59 20.50 -18.74
CA LEU A 263 -17.35 21.82 -18.17
C LEU A 263 -15.92 22.31 -18.43
N ARG A 264 -14.93 21.41 -18.39
CA ARG A 264 -13.53 21.72 -18.73
C ARG A 264 -13.40 22.09 -20.19
N ASP A 265 -14.01 21.34 -21.10
CA ASP A 265 -13.93 21.57 -22.54
C ASP A 265 -14.58 22.90 -22.92
N LYS A 266 -15.75 23.22 -22.36
CA LYS A 266 -16.39 24.55 -22.53
C LYS A 266 -15.47 25.69 -22.10
N LYS A 267 -14.80 25.56 -20.94
CA LYS A 267 -13.84 26.58 -20.46
C LYS A 267 -12.62 26.70 -21.38
N LEU A 268 -12.14 25.59 -21.94
CA LEU A 268 -11.03 25.59 -22.90
C LEU A 268 -11.43 26.26 -24.22
N GLU A 269 -12.64 26.03 -24.71
CA GLU A 269 -13.19 26.70 -25.88
C GLU A 269 -13.36 28.20 -25.66
N GLU A 270 -13.91 28.62 -24.52
CA GLU A 270 -14.00 30.03 -24.14
C GLU A 270 -12.62 30.69 -24.09
N ARG A 271 -11.64 30.01 -23.49
CA ARG A 271 -10.24 30.46 -23.47
C ARG A 271 -9.65 30.55 -24.87
N ARG A 272 -9.92 29.58 -25.74
CA ARG A 272 -9.45 29.58 -27.14
C ARG A 272 -10.03 30.77 -27.89
N LYS A 273 -11.34 31.02 -27.79
CA LYS A 273 -12.02 32.18 -28.38
C LYS A 273 -11.50 33.51 -27.82
N PHE A 274 -11.15 33.56 -26.54
CA PHE A 274 -10.55 34.75 -25.93
C PHE A 274 -9.15 35.01 -26.51
N LEU A 275 -8.29 33.99 -26.56
CA LEU A 275 -6.94 34.11 -27.13
C LEU A 275 -6.97 34.46 -28.62
N GLU A 276 -7.93 33.93 -29.38
CA GLU A 276 -8.11 34.25 -30.80
C GLU A 276 -8.45 35.73 -31.01
N ARG A 277 -9.34 36.30 -30.18
CA ARG A 277 -9.64 37.75 -30.21
C ARG A 277 -8.43 38.58 -29.82
N ASP A 278 -7.73 38.20 -28.76
CA ASP A 278 -6.54 38.91 -28.28
C ASP A 278 -5.40 38.86 -29.33
N TYR A 279 -5.26 37.73 -30.02
CA TYR A 279 -4.32 37.57 -31.13
C TYR A 279 -4.70 38.43 -32.35
N ALA A 280 -6.00 38.47 -32.71
CA ALA A 280 -6.48 39.32 -33.80
C ALA A 280 -6.26 40.81 -33.54
N ILE A 281 -6.48 41.27 -32.29
CA ILE A 281 -6.19 42.65 -31.88
C ILE A 281 -4.70 42.93 -31.99
N LYS A 282 -3.83 42.08 -31.42
CA LYS A 282 -2.37 42.26 -31.48
C LYS A 282 -1.81 42.23 -32.90
N LEU A 283 -2.37 41.38 -33.78
CA LEU A 283 -1.99 41.35 -35.19
C LEU A 283 -2.38 42.65 -35.90
N GLY A 284 -3.56 43.19 -35.59
CA GLY A 284 -4.00 44.51 -36.06
C GLY A 284 -3.13 45.65 -35.53
N GLU A 285 -2.84 45.69 -34.23
CA GLU A 285 -1.95 46.67 -33.61
C GLU A 285 -0.53 46.60 -34.18
N ARG A 286 -0.01 45.39 -34.42
CA ARG A 286 1.29 45.19 -35.05
C ARG A 286 1.29 45.67 -36.50
N TRP A 287 0.24 45.34 -37.26
CA TRP A 287 0.07 45.83 -38.63
C TRP A 287 0.01 47.36 -38.69
N MET A 288 -0.77 47.97 -37.79
CA MET A 288 -0.85 49.43 -37.64
C MET A 288 0.50 50.04 -37.25
N SER A 289 1.23 49.41 -36.32
CA SER A 289 2.55 49.90 -35.88
C SER A 289 3.59 49.81 -37.00
N GLU A 290 3.62 48.72 -37.78
CA GLU A 290 4.58 48.54 -38.87
C GLU A 290 4.31 49.49 -40.06
N HIS A 291 3.06 49.84 -40.33
CA HIS A 291 2.69 50.65 -41.49
C HIS A 291 2.61 52.15 -41.22
N PHE A 292 2.29 52.57 -39.99
CA PHE A 292 2.06 53.98 -39.65
C PHE A 292 3.18 54.61 -38.79
N SER A 293 4.19 53.85 -38.35
CA SER A 293 5.31 54.42 -37.55
C SER A 293 6.40 55.15 -38.35
N ASN A 294 6.24 55.27 -39.68
CA ASN A 294 7.21 55.94 -40.57
C ASN A 294 6.74 57.31 -41.14
N ASN A 295 5.76 57.97 -40.50
CA ASN A 295 5.39 59.37 -40.75
C ASN A 295 5.59 60.22 -39.50
#